data_AF-A0AAN6YLF1-F1
#
_entry.id   AF-A0AAN6YLF1-F1
#
_cell.length_a   1.000
_cell.length_b   1.000
_cell.length_c   1.000
_cell.angle_alpha   90.00
_cell.angle_beta   90.00
_cell.angle_gamma   90.00
#
_symmetry.space_group_name_H-M   'P 1'
#
loop_
_entity.id
_entity.type
_entity.pdbx_description
1 polymer ?
#
loop_
_entity_poly.entity_id
_entity_poly.type
_entity_poly.pdbx_seq_one_letter_code
_entity_poly.pdbx_strand_id
1 'polypeptide(L)'
;MVPFPHQPTSLTKLARAACEALMVALEECHAKGFMWKSMGMCNEAKEELTACLRMERYKRQSKNRNNVADSNAKIRQIWKEIDENK
;
A
#
# COMPACT_ATOMS: atom_id res chain seq x y z
N MET A 1 -15.91 12.98 -7.82
CA MET A 1 -15.15 11.71 -7.93
C MET A 1 -13.70 12.06 -8.21
N VAL A 2 -12.84 12.01 -7.19
CA VAL A 2 -11.39 12.20 -7.40
C VAL A 2 -10.86 10.94 -8.09
N PRO A 3 -10.20 11.02 -9.26
CA PRO A 3 -9.63 9.85 -9.89
C PRO A 3 -8.51 9.34 -8.97
N PHE A 4 -8.74 8.18 -8.36
CA PHE A 4 -7.70 7.49 -7.61
C PHE A 4 -6.60 7.15 -8.62
N PRO A 5 -5.37 7.68 -8.49
CA PRO A 5 -4.31 7.32 -9.40
C PRO A 5 -4.09 5.82 -9.24
N HIS A 6 -4.47 5.05 -10.25
CA HIS A 6 -4.15 3.63 -10.35
C HIS A 6 -2.61 3.52 -10.26
N GLN A 7 -2.10 3.06 -9.13
CA GLN A 7 -0.66 2.98 -8.95
C GLN A 7 -0.11 1.89 -9.87
N PRO A 8 1.03 2.14 -10.54
CA PRO A 8 1.59 1.20 -11.51
C PRO A 8 1.89 -0.16 -10.86
N THR A 9 1.51 -1.21 -11.57
CA THR A 9 1.40 -2.61 -11.15
C THR A 9 2.74 -3.31 -10.90
N SER A 10 3.87 -2.60 -10.88
CA SER A 10 5.22 -3.14 -10.59
C SER A 10 5.67 -3.00 -9.12
N LEU A 11 4.97 -2.21 -8.29
CA LEU A 11 5.35 -1.85 -6.89
C LEU A 11 4.74 -2.75 -5.79
N THR A 12 4.08 -3.85 -6.17
CA THR A 12 3.48 -4.82 -5.25
C THR A 12 4.49 -5.80 -4.64
N LYS A 13 5.67 -5.97 -5.24
CA LYS A 13 6.64 -7.00 -4.84
C LYS A 13 7.20 -6.81 -3.42
N LEU A 14 7.47 -5.57 -3.00
CA LEU A 14 8.04 -5.28 -1.66
C LEU A 14 7.01 -5.37 -0.51
N ALA A 15 5.74 -5.02 -0.76
CA ALA A 15 4.69 -5.21 0.26
C ALA A 15 4.32 -6.69 0.43
N ARG A 16 4.44 -7.49 -0.65
CA ARG A 16 4.28 -8.94 -0.56
C ARG A 16 5.32 -9.57 0.36
N ALA A 17 6.58 -9.13 0.33
CA ALA A 17 7.63 -9.66 1.19
C ALA A 17 7.34 -9.45 2.70
N ALA A 18 6.84 -8.27 3.09
CA ALA A 18 6.53 -8.00 4.50
C ALA A 18 5.36 -8.83 5.05
N CYS A 19 4.42 -9.24 4.19
CA CYS A 19 3.26 -10.06 4.56
C CYS A 19 3.39 -11.51 4.07
N GLU A 20 4.59 -11.97 3.71
CA GLU A 20 4.81 -13.25 3.03
C GLU A 20 4.33 -14.43 3.87
N ALA A 21 4.63 -14.45 5.18
CA ALA A 21 4.17 -15.51 6.08
C ALA A 21 2.64 -15.64 6.13
N LEU A 22 1.92 -14.51 6.10
CA LEU A 22 0.44 -14.49 6.08
C LEU A 22 -0.12 -14.91 4.72
N MET A 23 0.59 -14.62 3.63
CA MET A 23 0.25 -15.11 2.30
C MET A 23 0.38 -16.64 2.24
N VAL A 24 1.49 -17.18 2.77
CA VAL A 24 1.73 -18.64 2.85
C VAL A 24 0.64 -19.31 3.69
N ALA A 25 0.33 -18.78 4.88
CA ALA A 25 -0.73 -19.33 5.73
C ALA A 25 -2.10 -19.37 5.03
N LEU A 26 -2.45 -18.31 4.27
CA LEU A 26 -3.68 -18.29 3.50
C LEU A 26 -3.66 -19.28 2.32
N GLU A 27 -2.51 -19.43 1.66
CA GLU A 27 -2.31 -20.40 0.59
C GLU A 27 -2.41 -21.85 1.09
N GLU A 28 -1.82 -22.16 2.24
CA GLU A 28 -1.96 -23.45 2.92
C GLU A 28 -3.43 -23.75 3.28
N CYS A 29 -4.18 -22.74 3.74
CA CYS A 29 -5.61 -22.91 3.98
C CYS A 29 -6.39 -23.17 2.68
N HIS A 30 -6.06 -22.45 1.60
CA HIS A 30 -6.66 -22.70 0.29
C HIS A 30 -6.27 -24.07 -0.31
N ALA A 31 -5.08 -24.60 0.02
CA ALA A 31 -4.61 -25.91 -0.41
C ALA A 31 -5.49 -27.06 0.13
N LYS A 32 -6.26 -26.82 1.19
CA LYS A 32 -7.27 -27.77 1.71
C LYS A 32 -8.43 -28.01 0.75
N GLY A 33 -8.61 -27.15 -0.26
CA GLY A 33 -9.55 -27.34 -1.35
C GLY A 33 -10.57 -26.21 -1.50
N PHE A 34 -11.27 -26.23 -2.63
CA PHE A 34 -12.21 -25.18 -3.03
C PHE A 34 -13.32 -24.93 -2.00
N MET A 35 -13.87 -25.98 -1.39
CA MET A 35 -14.96 -25.86 -0.41
C MET A 35 -14.51 -25.11 0.86
N TRP A 36 -13.27 -25.29 1.30
CA TRP A 36 -12.73 -24.54 2.44
C TRP A 36 -12.65 -23.04 2.15
N LYS A 37 -12.25 -22.69 0.93
CA LYS A 37 -12.18 -21.32 0.46
C LYS A 37 -13.57 -20.68 0.32
N SER A 38 -14.53 -21.39 -0.28
CA SER A 38 -15.86 -20.84 -0.57
C SER A 38 -16.74 -20.73 0.67
N MET A 39 -16.61 -21.65 1.62
CA MET A 39 -17.37 -21.66 2.88
C MET A 39 -16.85 -20.68 3.93
N GLY A 40 -15.75 -19.95 3.64
CA GLY A 40 -15.18 -18.98 4.57
C GLY A 40 -14.32 -19.59 5.69
N MET A 41 -13.91 -20.86 5.55
CA MET A 41 -13.09 -21.55 6.56
C MET A 41 -11.66 -20.99 6.67
N CYS A 42 -11.27 -20.08 5.78
CA CYS A 42 -9.97 -19.39 5.76
C CYS A 42 -10.07 -17.91 6.14
N ASN A 43 -11.18 -17.46 6.74
CA ASN A 43 -11.41 -16.03 6.99
C ASN A 43 -10.42 -15.42 7.99
N GLU A 44 -9.99 -16.17 9.01
CA GLU A 44 -9.02 -15.68 10.00
C GLU A 44 -7.68 -15.31 9.33
N ALA A 45 -7.05 -16.25 8.62
CA ALA A 45 -5.81 -15.99 7.87
C ALA A 45 -5.98 -14.85 6.84
N LYS A 46 -7.17 -14.75 6.22
CA LYS A 46 -7.49 -13.66 5.29
C LYS A 46 -7.58 -12.30 5.99
N GLU A 47 -8.16 -12.24 7.18
CA GLU A 47 -8.28 -11.01 7.96
C GLU A 47 -6.91 -10.50 8.40
N GLU A 48 -6.05 -11.40 8.90
CA GLU A 48 -4.66 -11.07 9.26
C GLU A 48 -3.88 -10.52 8.07
N LEU A 49 -3.94 -11.23 6.92
CA LEU A 49 -3.31 -10.77 5.69
C LEU A 49 -3.84 -9.39 5.25
N THR A 50 -5.15 -9.18 5.35
CA THR A 50 -5.79 -7.91 5.00
C THR A 50 -5.31 -6.79 5.91
N ALA A 51 -5.17 -7.05 7.21
CA ALA A 51 -4.64 -6.09 8.18
C ALA A 51 -3.19 -5.72 7.83
N CYS A 52 -2.34 -6.71 7.54
CA CYS A 52 -0.96 -6.49 7.13
C CYS A 52 -0.85 -5.61 5.87
N LEU A 53 -1.59 -5.96 4.82
CA LEU A 53 -1.58 -5.22 3.56
C LEU A 53 -2.15 -3.81 3.70
N ARG A 54 -3.14 -3.60 4.59
CA ARG A 54 -3.62 -2.25 4.94
C ARG A 54 -2.52 -1.44 5.60
N MET A 55 -1.80 -2.00 6.57
CA MET A 55 -0.71 -1.30 7.25
C MET A 55 0.41 -0.90 6.27
N GLU A 56 0.81 -1.80 5.38
CA GLU A 56 1.80 -1.50 4.33
C GLU A 56 1.31 -0.39 3.39
N ARG A 57 0.01 -0.40 3.04
CA ARG A 57 -0.61 0.69 2.27
C ARG A 57 -0.53 2.02 3.03
N TYR A 58 -0.85 2.04 4.32
CA TYR A 58 -0.77 3.26 5.13
C TYR A 58 0.65 3.82 5.22
N LYS A 59 1.65 2.96 5.45
CA LYS A 59 3.08 3.36 5.48
C LYS A 59 3.49 4.03 4.17
N ARG A 60 3.10 3.44 3.04
CA ARG A 60 3.38 4.01 1.71
C ARG A 60 2.65 5.32 1.48
N GLN A 61 1.36 5.38 1.84
CA GLN A 61 0.59 6.60 1.68
C GLN A 61 1.17 7.74 2.53
N SER A 62 1.63 7.47 3.75
CA SER A 62 2.33 8.43 4.60
C SER A 62 3.62 8.92 3.95
N LYS A 63 4.48 8.01 3.47
CA LYS A 63 5.72 8.37 2.75
C LYS A 63 5.44 9.25 1.53
N ASN A 64 4.44 8.90 0.72
CA ASN A 64 4.07 9.68 -0.45
C ASN A 64 3.54 11.06 -0.08
N ARG A 65 2.71 11.17 0.97
CA ARG A 65 2.22 12.45 1.47
C ARG A 65 3.38 13.35 1.91
N ASN A 66 4.34 12.81 2.65
CA ASN A 66 5.51 13.55 3.10
C ASN A 66 6.35 14.03 1.90
N ASN A 67 6.67 13.13 0.96
CA ASN A 67 7.44 13.48 -0.23
C ASN A 67 6.77 14.59 -1.07
N VAL A 68 5.45 14.55 -1.21
CA VAL A 68 4.68 15.59 -1.93
C VAL A 68 4.71 16.91 -1.16
N ALA A 69 4.56 16.89 0.17
CA ALA A 69 4.67 18.08 0.99
C ALA A 69 6.06 18.72 0.86
N ASP A 70 7.12 17.92 0.96
CA ASP A 70 8.51 18.38 0.83
C ASP A 70 8.80 18.96 -0.56
N SER A 71 8.33 18.28 -1.61
CA SER A 71 8.49 18.76 -2.99
C SER A 71 7.76 20.08 -3.22
N ASN A 72 6.54 20.20 -2.70
CA ASN A 72 5.75 21.44 -2.80
C ASN A 72 6.37 22.58 -1.98
N ALA A 73 6.95 22.28 -0.82
CA ALA A 73 7.63 23.28 0.01
C ALA A 73 8.85 23.85 -0.72
N LYS A 74 9.68 23.00 -1.33
CA LYS A 74 10.83 23.40 -2.15
C LYS A 74 10.40 24.26 -3.34
N ILE A 75 9.37 23.83 -4.07
CA ILE A 75 8.83 24.59 -5.19
C ILE A 75 8.38 25.98 -4.72
N ARG A 76 7.62 26.08 -3.63
CA ARG A 76 7.18 27.38 -3.07
C ARG A 76 8.35 28.28 -2.66
N GLN A 77 9.42 27.72 -2.10
CA GLN A 77 10.63 28.50 -1.75
C GLN A 77 11.28 29.07 -3.01
N ILE A 78 11.48 28.25 -4.04
CA ILE A 78 12.05 28.68 -5.31
C ILE A 78 11.21 29.80 -5.94
N TRP A 79 9.89 29.68 -5.97
CA TRP A 79 9.01 30.74 -6.50
C TRP A 79 9.11 32.05 -5.71
N LYS A 80 9.24 31.98 -4.37
CA LYS A 80 9.45 33.18 -3.53
C LYS A 80 10.78 33.86 -3.85
N GLU A 81 11.86 33.10 -3.97
CA GLU A 81 13.18 33.64 -4.32
C GLU A 81 13.15 34.34 -5.69
N ILE A 82 12.44 33.76 -6.68
CA ILE A 82 12.28 34.39 -7.99
C ILE A 82 11.47 35.69 -7.92
N ASP A 83 10.41 35.74 -7.10
CA ASP A 83 9.58 36.94 -6.95
C ASP A 83 10.29 38.05 -6.15
N GLU A 84 11.13 37.71 -5.17
CA GLU A 84 11.91 38.66 -4.35
C GLU A 84 13.12 39.27 -5.09
N ASN A 85 13.64 38.58 -6.11
CA ASN A 85 14.76 39.05 -6.95
C ASN A 85 14.30 39.74 -8.26
N LYS A 86 13.02 40.13 -8.37
CA LYS A 86 12.50 40.97 -9.46
C LYS A 86 12.75 42.46 -9.18
#